data_AF-A0A120E7C1-F1
#
_entry.id   AF-A0A120E7C1-F1
#
_cell.length_a   1.000
_cell.length_b   1.000
_cell.length_c   1.000
_cell.angle_alpha   90.00
_cell.angle_beta   90.00
_cell.angle_gamma   90.00
#
_symmetry.space_group_name_H-M   'P 1'
#
loop_
_entity.id
_entity.type
_entity.pdbx_description
1 polymer ?
#
loop_
_entity_poly.entity_id
_entity_poly.type
_entity_poly.pdbx_seq_one_letter_code
_entity_poly.pdbx_strand_id
1 'polypeptide(L)'
;MPLINLPEAPPGIPPYEFYIQFIEAIFYQTPARGFTTRLIVLWVLGAYGVLASLAYFIVLVVEHRRRKKSIWFWKLVRRTNGRYIVGNQHFLFAIFSFISCAVSIGYFASFHQVFIDGTHQDEAFYWRTLIWIVFGVHLWTTSSSNLQAGILSSQSAARKNTLSPLFMNTLYLSVFFGMLLSCVALDIVCGWAWSQCWAATMQLLARLEILALTRPSDTPEEALTIAEGLIHRVNSRLGLVITTLRVINALYAFVFTMVIVVNLGGLTLLFTLQRQIKFNMRRLADDHPASAPVFRPTLPIPSSDDTTASSTDPVLCPFSASARVDEKGAGNPPAKQVIFVRSVEQRLEGPGPGPLDVAQPLPSKGLSVGELRHAAEDEATASAAQRQQAQQLLALKKVQWDVLVLLGAIVVIALFCSAIGLWLAISPTSVYARWATTEVAYFLVPWMFVIGVDVALTLLLLNVVRHFAPTNSFLARVLGQGSKNRRGASASGLLASDELDSLTMASSAADQQP
;
A
#
# COMPACT_ATOMS: atom_id res chain seq x y z
N MET A 1 7.07 -2.80 -36.06
CA MET A 1 7.67 -2.24 -37.27
C MET A 1 8.67 -3.24 -37.79
N PRO A 2 8.72 -3.50 -39.11
CA PRO A 2 9.98 -3.88 -39.73
C PRO A 2 11.03 -2.81 -39.40
N LEU A 3 12.30 -3.12 -39.54
CA LEU A 3 13.38 -2.13 -39.43
C LEU A 3 13.10 -0.89 -40.31
N ILE A 4 13.78 0.24 -40.08
CA ILE A 4 13.52 1.47 -40.85
C ILE A 4 13.72 1.15 -42.33
N ASN A 5 12.65 1.30 -43.11
CA ASN A 5 12.65 1.12 -44.55
C ASN A 5 12.51 2.51 -45.18
N LEU A 6 13.42 2.85 -46.08
CA LEU A 6 13.39 4.12 -46.78
C LEU A 6 12.37 4.06 -47.92
N PRO A 7 11.44 5.01 -48.02
CA PRO A 7 10.55 5.11 -49.18
C PRO A 7 11.31 5.62 -50.40
N GLU A 8 10.81 5.35 -51.61
CA GLU A 8 11.38 5.97 -52.82
C GLU A 8 11.19 7.49 -52.79
N ALA A 9 12.22 8.25 -53.18
CA ALA A 9 12.16 9.70 -53.20
C ALA A 9 11.24 10.19 -54.34
N PRO A 10 10.33 11.15 -54.10
CA PRO A 10 9.47 11.68 -55.15
C PRO A 10 10.29 12.35 -56.27
N PRO A 11 9.83 12.27 -57.54
CA PRO A 11 10.54 12.89 -58.65
C PRO A 11 10.63 14.42 -58.47
N GLY A 12 11.80 14.98 -58.77
CA GLY A 12 12.07 16.42 -58.69
C GLY A 12 12.47 16.94 -57.30
N ILE A 13 12.51 16.08 -56.28
CA ILE A 13 13.06 16.41 -54.96
C ILE A 13 14.47 15.82 -54.85
N PRO A 14 15.48 16.56 -54.35
CA PRO A 14 16.81 16.00 -54.11
C PRO A 14 16.71 14.78 -53.16
N PRO A 15 17.13 13.57 -53.59
CA PRO A 15 16.80 12.34 -52.87
C PRO A 15 17.46 12.28 -51.48
N TYR A 16 18.70 12.76 -51.36
CA TYR A 16 19.40 12.78 -50.07
C TYR A 16 18.76 13.73 -49.05
N GLU A 17 18.26 14.90 -49.47
CA GLU A 17 17.53 15.82 -48.60
C GLU A 17 16.20 15.21 -48.13
N PHE A 18 15.50 14.52 -49.03
CA PHE A 18 14.29 13.78 -48.69
C PHE A 18 14.59 12.70 -47.63
N TYR A 19 15.68 11.95 -47.76
CA TYR A 19 16.06 10.93 -46.76
C TYR A 19 16.47 11.54 -45.41
N ILE A 20 17.18 12.66 -45.40
CA ILE A 20 17.50 13.40 -44.16
C ILE A 20 16.20 13.75 -43.44
N GLN A 21 15.27 14.42 -44.13
CA GLN A 21 13.98 14.83 -43.55
C GLN A 21 13.16 13.62 -43.08
N PHE A 22 13.17 12.52 -43.84
CA PHE A 22 12.47 11.30 -43.46
C PHE A 22 13.03 10.68 -42.17
N ILE A 23 14.36 10.58 -42.05
CA ILE A 23 15.02 10.04 -40.86
C ILE A 23 14.81 10.99 -39.67
N GLU A 24 14.97 12.30 -39.86
CA GLU A 24 14.71 13.29 -38.83
C GLU A 24 13.27 13.22 -38.33
N ALA A 25 12.28 13.06 -39.21
CA ALA A 25 10.87 12.92 -38.82
C ALA A 25 10.59 11.67 -37.98
N ILE A 26 11.37 10.59 -38.16
CA ILE A 26 11.24 9.37 -37.34
C ILE A 26 11.74 9.61 -35.91
N PHE A 27 12.89 10.28 -35.78
CA PHE A 27 13.58 10.43 -34.49
C PHE A 27 13.20 11.71 -33.71
N TYR A 28 12.87 12.80 -34.40
CA TYR A 28 12.46 14.08 -33.85
C TYR A 28 10.96 14.29 -34.02
N GLN A 29 10.19 13.57 -33.22
CA GLN A 29 8.74 13.73 -33.23
C GLN A 29 8.35 15.07 -32.61
N THR A 30 7.54 15.84 -33.35
CA THR A 30 6.98 17.08 -32.83
C THR A 30 5.93 16.78 -31.75
N PRO A 31 6.08 17.30 -30.53
CA PRO A 31 5.12 17.06 -29.47
C PRO A 31 3.75 17.69 -29.79
N ALA A 32 2.67 17.06 -29.33
CA ALA A 32 1.34 17.63 -29.48
C ALA A 32 1.20 18.95 -28.70
N ARG A 33 0.28 19.79 -29.17
CA ARG A 33 -0.04 21.07 -28.52
C ARG A 33 -0.37 20.86 -27.03
N GLY A 34 0.19 21.72 -26.18
CA GLY A 34 0.01 21.69 -24.73
C GLY A 34 0.83 20.63 -23.98
N PHE A 35 1.70 19.87 -24.66
CA PHE A 35 2.58 18.90 -24.00
C PHE A 35 3.44 19.55 -22.91
N THR A 36 4.07 20.69 -23.20
CA THR A 36 4.86 21.47 -22.24
C THR A 36 4.06 21.83 -20.98
N THR A 37 2.80 22.27 -21.14
CA THR A 37 1.94 22.59 -20.00
C THR A 37 1.68 21.36 -19.13
N ARG A 38 1.38 20.21 -19.74
CA ARG A 38 1.17 18.95 -19.01
C ARG A 38 2.43 18.49 -18.28
N LEU A 39 3.60 18.68 -18.89
CA LEU A 39 4.90 18.37 -18.28
C LEU A 39 5.19 19.28 -17.07
N ILE A 40 4.85 20.57 -17.16
CA ILE A 40 4.96 21.51 -16.03
C ILE A 40 4.06 21.06 -14.87
N VAL A 41 2.82 20.66 -15.14
CA VAL A 41 1.93 20.15 -14.08
C VAL A 41 2.52 18.90 -13.41
N LEU A 42 3.08 17.98 -14.19
CA LEU A 42 3.77 16.81 -13.65
C LEU A 42 5.00 17.16 -12.80
N TRP A 43 5.78 18.17 -13.17
CA TRP A 43 6.87 18.67 -12.32
C TRP A 43 6.34 19.24 -11.01
N VAL A 44 5.26 20.03 -11.03
CA VAL A 44 4.66 20.60 -9.82
C VAL A 44 4.14 19.50 -8.90
N LEU A 45 3.46 18.49 -9.45
CA LEU A 45 3.01 17.32 -8.70
C LEU A 45 4.19 16.52 -8.14
N GLY A 46 5.23 16.26 -8.95
CA GLY A 46 6.44 15.59 -8.49
C GLY A 46 7.13 16.34 -7.35
N ALA A 47 7.25 17.67 -7.44
CA ALA A 47 7.81 18.52 -6.39
C ALA A 47 6.94 18.50 -5.13
N TYR A 48 5.61 18.55 -5.27
CA TYR A 48 4.69 18.39 -4.15
C TYR A 48 4.89 17.04 -3.45
N GLY A 49 4.96 15.93 -4.19
CA GLY A 49 5.19 14.60 -3.64
C GLY A 49 6.51 14.47 -2.88
N VAL A 50 7.59 15.10 -3.37
CA VAL A 50 8.88 15.19 -2.65
C VAL A 50 8.71 15.93 -1.31
N LEU A 51 8.05 17.09 -1.33
CA LEU A 51 7.84 17.89 -0.11
C LEU A 51 6.90 17.19 0.88
N ALA A 52 5.81 16.60 0.41
CA ALA A 52 4.83 15.90 1.21
C ALA A 52 5.42 14.63 1.85
N SER A 53 6.22 13.86 1.11
CA SER A 53 6.90 12.67 1.64
C SER A 53 7.95 13.02 2.69
N LEU A 54 8.72 14.10 2.48
CA LEU A 54 9.67 14.61 3.47
C LEU A 54 8.96 15.10 4.74
N ALA A 55 7.90 15.90 4.60
CA ALA A 55 7.09 16.37 5.72
C ALA A 55 6.50 15.19 6.52
N TYR A 56 5.94 14.21 5.83
CA TYR A 56 5.40 13.00 6.44
C TYR A 56 6.47 12.20 7.17
N PHE A 57 7.64 12.01 6.57
CA PHE A 57 8.78 11.34 7.21
C PHE A 57 9.23 12.06 8.49
N ILE A 58 9.37 13.39 8.46
CA ILE A 58 9.75 14.19 9.63
C ILE A 58 8.72 14.02 10.76
N VAL A 59 7.43 14.09 10.43
CA VAL A 59 6.35 13.92 11.40
C VAL A 59 6.39 12.51 12.02
N LEU A 60 6.65 11.46 11.24
CA LEU A 60 6.83 10.09 11.75
C LEU A 60 8.03 9.96 12.70
N VAL A 61 9.15 10.61 12.39
CA VAL A 61 10.34 10.66 13.25
C VAL A 61 10.02 11.35 14.57
N VAL A 62 9.36 12.51 14.53
CA VAL A 62 8.93 13.24 15.72
C VAL A 62 7.98 12.38 16.57
N GLU A 63 7.05 11.67 15.93
CA GLU A 63 6.14 10.75 16.61
C GLU A 63 6.87 9.63 17.34
N HIS A 64 7.80 8.96 16.67
CA HIS A 64 8.58 7.88 17.27
C HIS A 64 9.42 8.38 18.44
N ARG A 65 10.07 9.54 18.29
CA ARG A 65 10.85 10.16 19.38
C ARG A 65 9.98 10.53 20.58
N ARG A 66 8.80 11.12 20.35
CA ARG A 66 7.87 11.47 21.44
C ARG A 66 7.35 10.23 22.18
N ARG A 67 7.12 9.14 21.46
CA ARG A 67 6.74 7.84 22.03
C ARG A 67 7.91 7.06 22.64
N LYS A 68 9.14 7.60 22.59
CA LYS A 68 10.37 6.93 23.01
C LYS A 68 10.57 5.55 22.35
N LYS A 69 10.08 5.39 21.12
CA LYS A 69 10.24 4.17 20.34
C LYS A 69 11.51 4.24 19.49
N SER A 70 12.18 3.10 19.32
CA SER A 70 13.27 3.00 18.36
C SER A 70 12.71 3.11 16.94
N ILE A 71 13.43 3.85 16.08
CA ILE A 71 13.10 3.93 14.65
C ILE A 71 13.67 2.68 13.99
N TRP A 72 12.85 1.95 13.25
CA TRP A 72 13.25 0.77 12.50
C TRP A 72 12.53 0.74 11.16
N PHE A 73 13.23 0.25 10.13
CA PHE A 73 12.70 0.13 8.76
C PHE A 73 12.29 -1.30 8.43
N TRP A 74 13.11 -2.27 8.83
CA TRP A 74 12.78 -3.69 8.78
C TRP A 74 13.07 -4.30 10.13
N LYS A 75 12.18 -5.18 10.59
CA LYS A 75 12.35 -5.92 11.85
C LYS A 75 12.14 -7.40 11.58
N LEU A 76 13.00 -8.23 12.16
CA LEU A 76 12.81 -9.67 12.21
C LEU A 76 11.91 -10.02 13.40
N VAL A 77 10.76 -10.61 13.12
CA VAL A 77 9.71 -10.85 14.09
C VAL A 77 9.56 -12.35 14.28
N ARG A 78 9.89 -12.85 15.48
CA ARG A 78 9.79 -14.26 15.82
C ARG A 78 8.34 -14.62 16.15
N ARG A 79 7.86 -15.72 15.56
CA ARG A 79 6.59 -16.40 15.85
C ARG A 79 6.87 -17.87 16.08
N THR A 80 5.87 -18.61 16.54
CA THR A 80 5.95 -20.07 16.75
C THR A 80 6.41 -20.82 15.51
N ASN A 81 6.06 -20.34 14.31
CA ASN A 81 6.40 -20.99 13.05
C ASN A 81 7.72 -20.52 12.41
N GLY A 82 8.44 -19.57 13.03
CA GLY A 82 9.69 -19.03 12.50
C GLY A 82 9.76 -17.50 12.55
N ARG A 83 10.66 -16.90 11.75
CA ARG A 83 10.92 -15.46 11.76
C ARG A 83 10.42 -14.82 10.46
N TYR A 84 9.60 -13.78 10.57
CA TYR A 84 9.18 -12.96 9.43
C TYR A 84 10.07 -11.72 9.36
N ILE A 85 10.51 -11.35 8.17
CA ILE A 85 10.96 -9.97 7.91
C ILE A 85 9.69 -9.14 7.82
N VAL A 86 9.61 -8.02 8.52
CA VAL A 86 8.47 -7.10 8.47
C VAL A 86 8.99 -5.71 8.19
N GLY A 87 8.50 -5.09 7.12
CA GLY A 87 8.77 -3.69 6.82
C GLY A 87 7.90 -2.74 7.64
N ASN A 88 8.49 -1.66 8.14
CA ASN A 88 7.74 -0.54 8.70
C ASN A 88 7.12 0.26 7.56
N GLN A 89 5.92 -0.16 7.18
CA GLN A 89 5.23 0.37 6.02
C GLN A 89 5.19 1.90 5.97
N HIS A 90 4.97 2.59 7.09
CA HIS A 90 4.85 4.06 7.10
C HIS A 90 6.18 4.74 6.71
N PHE A 91 7.30 4.29 7.29
CA PHE A 91 8.62 4.82 6.95
C PHE A 91 9.07 4.42 5.56
N LEU A 92 8.86 3.15 5.19
CA LEU A 92 9.23 2.66 3.86
C LEU A 92 8.43 3.37 2.78
N PHE A 93 7.11 3.54 2.96
CA PHE A 93 6.27 4.29 2.04
C PHE A 93 6.77 5.73 1.89
N ALA A 94 7.09 6.42 2.99
CA ALA A 94 7.62 7.79 2.93
C ALA A 94 8.94 7.87 2.15
N ILE A 95 9.90 6.99 2.43
CA ILE A 95 11.21 6.96 1.75
C ILE A 95 11.05 6.63 0.26
N PHE A 96 10.31 5.57 -0.06
CA PHE A 96 10.15 5.17 -1.46
C PHE A 96 9.28 6.15 -2.24
N SER A 97 8.32 6.83 -1.60
CA SER A 97 7.60 7.95 -2.21
C SER A 97 8.55 9.09 -2.56
N PHE A 98 9.42 9.50 -1.61
CA PHE A 98 10.41 10.54 -1.84
C PHE A 98 11.32 10.22 -3.03
N ILE A 99 11.88 9.00 -3.05
CA ILE A 99 12.75 8.55 -4.16
C ILE A 99 11.97 8.51 -5.48
N SER A 100 10.74 7.97 -5.47
CA SER A 100 9.91 7.88 -6.68
C SER A 100 9.58 9.24 -7.26
N CYS A 101 9.16 10.19 -6.42
CA CYS A 101 8.82 11.54 -6.87
C CYS A 101 10.07 12.30 -7.35
N ALA A 102 11.22 12.14 -6.68
CA ALA A 102 12.48 12.76 -7.10
C ALA A 102 12.96 12.23 -8.46
N VAL A 103 12.94 10.91 -8.66
CA VAL A 103 13.28 10.30 -9.96
C VAL A 103 12.27 10.68 -11.03
N SER A 104 10.99 10.83 -10.69
CA SER A 104 9.96 11.31 -11.63
C SER A 104 10.27 12.71 -12.15
N ILE A 105 10.80 13.62 -11.32
CA ILE A 105 11.20 14.97 -11.77
C ILE A 105 12.32 14.88 -12.81
N GLY A 106 13.35 14.04 -12.56
CA GLY A 106 14.43 13.78 -13.52
C GLY A 106 13.92 13.15 -14.82
N TYR A 107 12.98 12.21 -14.72
CA TYR A 107 12.30 11.62 -15.86
C TYR A 107 11.58 12.69 -16.70
N PHE A 108 10.79 13.56 -16.08
CA PHE A 108 10.12 14.67 -16.79
C PHE A 108 11.12 15.65 -17.42
N ALA A 109 12.24 15.92 -16.74
CA ALA A 109 13.32 16.74 -17.29
C ALA A 109 13.97 16.13 -18.54
N SER A 110 14.21 14.82 -18.53
CA SER A 110 14.70 14.12 -19.72
C SER A 110 13.72 14.24 -20.89
N PHE A 111 12.42 14.11 -20.66
CA PHE A 111 11.43 14.32 -21.73
C PHE A 111 11.38 15.75 -22.26
N HIS A 112 11.59 16.77 -21.40
CA HIS A 112 11.74 18.14 -21.84
C HIS A 112 12.95 18.30 -22.76
N GLN A 113 14.11 17.84 -22.30
CA GLN A 113 15.37 17.93 -23.06
C GLN A 113 15.26 17.25 -24.43
N VAL A 114 14.66 16.06 -24.46
CA VAL A 114 14.53 15.24 -25.68
C VAL A 114 13.52 15.80 -26.67
N PHE A 115 12.32 16.17 -26.23
CA PHE A 115 11.22 16.52 -27.14
C PHE A 115 10.99 18.01 -27.34
N ILE A 116 11.42 18.86 -26.40
CA ILE A 116 11.33 20.32 -26.52
C ILE A 116 12.65 20.90 -26.99
N ASP A 117 13.75 20.56 -26.29
CA ASP A 117 15.05 21.15 -26.60
C ASP A 117 15.78 20.41 -27.73
N GLY A 118 15.37 19.18 -28.06
CA GLY A 118 16.02 18.34 -29.07
C GLY A 118 17.42 17.85 -28.65
N THR A 119 17.73 17.86 -27.36
CA THR A 119 19.05 17.50 -26.79
C THR A 119 18.99 16.18 -26.02
N HIS A 120 20.17 15.63 -25.67
CA HIS A 120 20.31 14.43 -24.82
C HIS A 120 19.54 13.20 -25.34
N GLN A 121 19.39 13.10 -26.65
CA GLN A 121 18.71 11.98 -27.30
C GLN A 121 19.41 10.66 -26.99
N ASP A 122 20.73 10.63 -26.94
CA ASP A 122 21.54 9.45 -26.61
C ASP A 122 21.28 8.89 -25.21
N GLU A 123 20.86 9.73 -24.26
CA GLU A 123 20.57 9.33 -22.88
C GLU A 123 19.10 8.97 -22.63
N ALA A 124 18.22 9.23 -23.59
CA ALA A 124 16.76 9.18 -23.40
C ALA A 124 16.27 7.84 -22.82
N PHE A 125 16.84 6.72 -23.25
CA PHE A 125 16.38 5.40 -22.83
C PHE A 125 16.80 5.00 -21.41
N TYR A 126 17.87 5.59 -20.86
CA TYR A 126 18.21 5.37 -19.45
C TYR A 126 17.09 5.89 -18.54
N TRP A 127 16.59 7.10 -18.82
CA TRP A 127 15.48 7.67 -18.07
C TRP A 127 14.15 6.96 -18.34
N ARG A 128 13.86 6.65 -19.62
CA ARG A 128 12.59 6.00 -20.01
C ARG A 128 12.33 4.68 -19.31
N THR A 129 13.38 3.89 -19.05
CA THR A 129 13.25 2.58 -18.41
C THR A 129 13.38 2.68 -16.88
N LEU A 130 14.25 3.56 -16.36
CA LEU A 130 14.53 3.66 -14.92
C LEU A 130 13.29 3.92 -14.06
N ILE A 131 12.33 4.70 -14.56
CA ILE A 131 11.13 5.06 -13.81
C ILE A 131 10.32 3.84 -13.36
N TRP A 132 10.30 2.78 -14.18
CA TRP A 132 9.56 1.55 -13.90
C TRP A 132 10.17 0.77 -12.74
N ILE A 133 11.49 0.79 -12.60
CA ILE A 133 12.20 0.16 -11.48
C ILE A 133 11.79 0.83 -10.17
N VAL A 134 11.80 2.16 -10.14
CA VAL A 134 11.50 2.90 -8.91
C VAL A 134 10.04 2.71 -8.49
N PHE A 135 9.11 2.75 -9.45
CA PHE A 135 7.70 2.45 -9.19
C PHE A 135 7.50 1.00 -8.74
N GLY A 136 8.15 0.04 -9.41
CA GLY A 136 8.10 -1.38 -9.05
C GLY A 136 8.60 -1.64 -7.64
N VAL A 137 9.76 -1.08 -7.27
CA VAL A 137 10.34 -1.18 -5.93
C VAL A 137 9.43 -0.58 -4.86
N HIS A 138 8.87 0.60 -5.11
CA HIS A 138 7.97 1.25 -4.17
C HIS A 138 6.68 0.45 -3.96
N LEU A 139 6.00 0.05 -5.03
CA LEU A 139 4.77 -0.73 -4.95
C LEU A 139 5.03 -2.11 -4.33
N TRP A 140 6.10 -2.81 -4.72
CA TRP A 140 6.46 -4.10 -4.16
C TRP A 140 6.70 -4.01 -2.65
N THR A 141 7.56 -3.09 -2.21
CA THR A 141 7.91 -2.98 -0.79
C THR A 141 6.70 -2.62 0.07
N THR A 142 5.84 -1.72 -0.42
CA THR A 142 4.59 -1.35 0.27
C THR A 142 3.63 -2.54 0.34
N SER A 143 3.48 -3.28 -0.76
CA SER A 143 2.58 -4.43 -0.84
C SER A 143 3.02 -5.57 0.08
N SER A 144 4.32 -5.90 0.06
CA SER A 144 4.87 -6.96 0.91
C SER A 144 4.83 -6.60 2.40
N SER A 145 5.09 -5.34 2.75
CA SER A 145 4.97 -4.87 4.14
C SER A 145 3.54 -5.01 4.66
N ASN A 146 2.55 -4.59 3.84
CA ASN A 146 1.12 -4.77 4.16
C ASN A 146 0.75 -6.25 4.30
N LEU A 147 1.19 -7.10 3.37
CA LEU A 147 0.86 -8.52 3.38
C LEU A 147 1.45 -9.21 4.62
N GLN A 148 2.72 -8.95 4.95
CA GLN A 148 3.37 -9.51 6.13
C GLN A 148 2.69 -9.05 7.42
N ALA A 149 2.33 -7.77 7.52
CA ALA A 149 1.55 -7.25 8.65
C ALA A 149 0.17 -7.94 8.77
N GLY A 150 -0.52 -8.13 7.64
CA GLY A 150 -1.81 -8.84 7.58
C GLY A 150 -1.70 -10.32 7.98
N ILE A 151 -0.63 -11.01 7.55
CA ILE A 151 -0.36 -12.40 7.96
C ILE A 151 -0.12 -12.47 9.47
N LEU A 152 0.71 -11.57 10.03
CA LEU A 152 0.98 -11.56 11.46
C LEU A 152 -0.27 -11.24 12.29
N SER A 153 -1.10 -10.31 11.84
CA SER A 153 -2.37 -9.99 12.49
C SER A 153 -3.35 -11.17 12.44
N SER A 154 -3.48 -11.82 11.27
CA SER A 154 -4.37 -12.97 11.10
C SER A 154 -3.93 -14.22 11.86
N GLN A 155 -2.63 -14.49 11.97
CA GLN A 155 -2.12 -15.59 12.79
C GLN A 155 -2.42 -15.38 14.27
N SER A 156 -2.29 -14.15 14.76
CA SER A 156 -2.63 -13.80 16.15
C SER A 156 -4.12 -14.03 16.43
N ALA A 157 -4.99 -13.73 15.47
CA ALA A 157 -6.44 -13.87 15.62
C ALA A 157 -6.94 -15.32 15.41
N ALA A 158 -6.43 -16.03 14.41
CA ALA A 158 -7.00 -17.29 13.96
C ALA A 158 -6.33 -18.54 14.55
N ARG A 159 -5.14 -18.42 15.16
CA ARG A 159 -4.23 -19.54 15.54
C ARG A 159 -3.97 -20.56 14.42
N LYS A 160 -4.32 -20.24 13.17
CA LYS A 160 -4.10 -21.07 11.98
C LYS A 160 -2.93 -20.53 11.19
N ASN A 161 -2.04 -21.44 10.83
CA ASN A 161 -0.84 -21.13 10.07
C ASN A 161 -1.18 -21.11 8.59
N THR A 162 -1.46 -19.92 8.03
CA THR A 162 -1.83 -19.78 6.62
C THR A 162 -0.63 -19.89 5.68
N LEU A 163 0.52 -19.29 6.03
CA LEU A 163 1.72 -19.25 5.18
C LEU A 163 3.02 -19.36 5.99
N SER A 164 3.94 -20.19 5.52
CA SER A 164 5.26 -20.38 6.15
C SER A 164 6.12 -19.10 6.05
N PRO A 165 6.83 -18.70 7.13
CA PRO A 165 7.72 -17.54 7.09
C PRO A 165 8.84 -17.68 6.06
N LEU A 166 9.35 -18.90 5.85
CA LEU A 166 10.41 -19.15 4.86
C LEU A 166 9.91 -18.82 3.46
N PHE A 167 8.71 -19.28 3.10
CA PHE A 167 8.10 -18.96 1.81
C PHE A 167 7.92 -17.45 1.64
N MET A 168 7.38 -16.76 2.65
CA MET A 168 7.12 -15.32 2.57
C MET A 168 8.39 -14.47 2.48
N ASN A 169 9.42 -14.79 3.25
CA ASN A 169 10.70 -14.08 3.20
C ASN A 169 11.43 -14.37 1.89
N THR A 170 11.43 -15.62 1.44
CA THR A 170 12.03 -16.00 0.15
C THR A 170 11.32 -15.27 -0.98
N LEU A 171 9.98 -15.26 -1.02
CA LEU A 171 9.21 -14.53 -2.03
C LEU A 171 9.53 -13.03 -1.99
N TYR A 172 9.58 -12.43 -0.80
CA TYR A 172 9.91 -11.01 -0.64
C TYR A 172 11.29 -10.66 -1.21
N LEU A 173 12.32 -11.40 -0.79
CA LEU A 173 13.71 -11.13 -1.16
C LEU A 173 14.02 -11.55 -2.60
N SER A 174 13.51 -12.70 -3.05
CA SER A 174 13.78 -13.22 -4.39
C SER A 174 13.16 -12.35 -5.46
N VAL A 175 11.92 -11.91 -5.28
CA VAL A 175 11.29 -10.99 -6.22
C VAL A 175 11.95 -9.62 -6.13
N PHE A 176 12.25 -9.10 -4.94
CA PHE A 176 12.90 -7.79 -4.80
C PHE A 176 14.27 -7.74 -5.50
N PHE A 177 15.19 -8.65 -5.15
CA PHE A 177 16.54 -8.65 -5.71
C PHE A 177 16.59 -9.21 -7.13
N GLY A 178 15.84 -10.27 -7.41
CA GLY A 178 15.77 -10.86 -8.74
C GLY A 178 15.22 -9.88 -9.76
N MET A 179 14.15 -9.16 -9.42
CA MET A 179 13.62 -8.06 -10.23
C MET A 179 14.65 -6.94 -10.37
N LEU A 180 15.13 -6.39 -9.26
CA LEU A 180 15.97 -5.19 -9.28
C LEU A 180 17.22 -5.41 -10.12
N LEU A 181 17.94 -6.51 -9.89
CA LEU A 181 19.17 -6.81 -10.61
C LEU A 181 18.90 -7.07 -12.11
N SER A 182 17.86 -7.83 -12.43
CA SER A 182 17.52 -8.14 -13.83
C SER A 182 17.06 -6.91 -14.59
N CYS A 183 16.18 -6.09 -13.99
CA CYS A 183 15.70 -4.86 -14.61
C CYS A 183 16.83 -3.84 -14.77
N VAL A 184 17.65 -3.60 -13.74
CA VAL A 184 18.78 -2.66 -13.84
C VAL A 184 19.77 -3.09 -14.93
N ALA A 185 20.12 -4.37 -14.99
CA ALA A 185 21.03 -4.87 -16.03
C ALA A 185 20.45 -4.66 -17.44
N LEU A 186 19.19 -5.00 -17.65
CA LEU A 186 18.51 -4.80 -18.94
C LEU A 186 18.32 -3.32 -19.29
N ASP A 187 18.05 -2.45 -18.31
CA ASP A 187 17.95 -0.99 -18.46
C ASP A 187 19.28 -0.42 -18.97
N ILE A 188 20.39 -0.82 -18.35
CA ILE A 188 21.74 -0.38 -18.75
C ILE A 188 22.04 -0.84 -20.18
N VAL A 189 21.74 -2.11 -20.51
CA VAL A 189 21.93 -2.64 -21.87
C VAL A 189 21.03 -1.90 -22.87
N CYS A 190 19.79 -1.58 -22.50
CA CYS A 190 18.85 -0.84 -23.35
C CYS A 190 19.34 0.59 -23.63
N GLY A 191 19.73 1.32 -22.59
CA GLY A 191 20.28 2.67 -22.72
C GLY A 191 21.57 2.69 -23.53
N TRP A 192 22.48 1.73 -23.29
CA TRP A 192 23.70 1.61 -24.07
C TRP A 192 23.42 1.29 -25.55
N ALA A 193 22.55 0.32 -25.82
CA ALA A 193 22.16 -0.03 -27.19
C ALA A 193 21.52 1.16 -27.91
N TRP A 194 20.72 1.96 -27.20
CA TRP A 194 20.11 3.17 -27.75
C TRP A 194 21.14 4.26 -28.05
N SER A 195 22.07 4.54 -27.13
CA SER A 195 23.16 5.49 -27.35
C SER A 195 23.98 5.12 -28.60
N GLN A 196 24.28 3.84 -28.80
CA GLN A 196 24.95 3.34 -30.00
C GLN A 196 24.10 3.49 -31.27
N CYS A 197 22.78 3.24 -31.16
CA CYS A 197 21.85 3.48 -32.27
C CYS A 197 21.80 4.96 -32.65
N TRP A 198 21.72 5.84 -31.66
CA TRP A 198 21.70 7.28 -31.85
C TRP A 198 22.97 7.80 -32.52
N ALA A 199 24.14 7.36 -32.05
CA ALA A 199 25.42 7.70 -32.67
C ALA A 199 25.48 7.23 -34.13
N ALA A 200 24.96 6.03 -34.44
CA ALA A 200 24.86 5.54 -35.81
C ALA A 200 23.90 6.39 -36.68
N THR A 201 22.79 6.86 -36.12
CA THR A 201 21.86 7.77 -36.80
C THR A 201 22.52 9.11 -37.12
N MET A 202 23.24 9.70 -36.17
CA MET A 202 23.95 10.97 -36.42
C MET A 202 25.04 10.82 -37.49
N GLN A 203 25.75 9.68 -37.51
CA GLN A 203 26.71 9.37 -38.57
C GLN A 203 26.02 9.21 -39.93
N LEU A 204 24.84 8.57 -39.97
CA LEU A 204 24.04 8.44 -41.19
C LEU A 204 23.63 9.81 -41.73
N LEU A 205 23.05 10.68 -40.89
CA LEU A 205 22.62 12.02 -41.28
C LEU A 205 23.79 12.84 -41.84
N ALA A 206 24.93 12.89 -41.13
CA ALA A 206 26.11 13.60 -41.61
C ALA A 206 26.64 13.06 -42.95
N ARG A 207 26.54 11.74 -43.19
CA ARG A 207 26.94 11.13 -44.47
C ARG A 207 25.98 11.49 -45.59
N LEU A 208 24.67 11.51 -45.32
CA LEU A 208 23.66 11.92 -46.29
C LEU A 208 23.82 13.41 -46.65
N GLU A 209 24.15 14.27 -45.70
CA GLU A 209 24.45 15.70 -45.96
C GLU A 209 25.66 15.85 -46.89
N ILE A 210 26.74 15.11 -46.64
CA ILE A 210 27.92 15.12 -47.52
C ILE A 210 27.55 14.60 -48.92
N LEU A 211 26.72 13.56 -49.03
CA LEU A 211 26.26 13.03 -50.32
C LEU A 211 25.35 14.01 -51.06
N ALA A 212 24.48 14.73 -50.35
CA ALA A 212 23.64 15.78 -50.94
C ALA A 212 24.49 16.87 -51.60
N LEU A 213 25.61 17.24 -50.98
CA LEU A 213 26.55 18.24 -51.51
C LEU A 213 27.45 17.71 -52.64
N THR A 214 27.92 16.47 -52.51
CA THR A 214 28.92 15.91 -53.43
C THR A 214 28.33 15.19 -54.63
N ARG A 215 27.08 14.71 -54.53
CA ARG A 215 26.38 13.94 -55.57
C ARG A 215 24.94 14.40 -55.78
N PRO A 216 24.69 15.69 -56.08
CA PRO A 216 23.33 16.22 -56.21
C PRO A 216 22.55 15.66 -57.41
N SER A 217 23.24 15.06 -58.38
CA SER A 217 22.67 14.55 -59.63
C SER A 217 22.37 13.05 -59.63
N ASP A 218 22.59 12.35 -58.51
CA ASP A 218 22.24 10.92 -58.42
C ASP A 218 20.73 10.73 -58.62
N THR A 219 20.36 9.67 -59.33
CA THR A 219 18.95 9.30 -59.50
C THR A 219 18.35 8.82 -58.18
N PRO A 220 17.00 8.88 -58.00
CA PRO A 220 16.34 8.35 -56.79
C PRO A 220 16.70 6.90 -56.47
N GLU A 221 16.84 6.04 -57.49
CA GLU A 221 17.19 4.62 -57.33
C GLU A 221 18.64 4.42 -56.83
N GLU A 222 19.60 5.17 -57.41
CA GLU A 222 20.99 5.14 -56.98
C GLU A 222 21.15 5.66 -55.54
N ALA A 223 20.49 6.78 -55.23
CA ALA A 223 20.51 7.36 -53.89
C ALA A 223 19.87 6.43 -52.85
N LEU A 224 18.76 5.77 -53.20
CA LEU A 224 18.12 4.76 -52.34
C LEU A 224 19.08 3.62 -52.03
N THR A 225 19.73 3.05 -53.05
CA THR A 225 20.68 1.94 -52.88
C THR A 225 21.84 2.31 -51.96
N ILE A 226 22.38 3.52 -52.10
CA ILE A 226 23.45 4.03 -51.22
C ILE A 226 22.94 4.24 -49.79
N ALA A 227 21.77 4.87 -49.64
CA ALA A 227 21.17 5.14 -48.34
C ALA A 227 20.79 3.85 -47.58
N GLU A 228 20.30 2.82 -48.29
CA GLU A 228 20.02 1.50 -47.73
C GLU A 228 21.27 0.80 -47.18
N GLY A 229 22.41 0.94 -47.88
CA GLY A 229 23.69 0.44 -47.38
C GLY A 229 24.10 1.10 -46.04
N LEU A 230 23.84 2.40 -45.90
CA LEU A 230 24.16 3.15 -44.68
C LEU A 230 23.16 2.85 -43.54
N ILE A 231 21.86 2.72 -43.85
CA ILE A 231 20.82 2.48 -42.84
C ILE A 231 20.92 1.10 -42.21
N HIS A 232 21.52 0.12 -42.88
CA HIS A 232 21.73 -1.23 -42.35
C HIS A 232 22.40 -1.20 -40.96
N ARG A 233 23.36 -0.29 -40.74
CA ARG A 233 24.03 -0.12 -39.44
C ARG A 233 23.07 0.37 -38.35
N VAL A 234 22.25 1.38 -38.68
CA VAL A 234 21.22 1.91 -37.76
C VAL A 234 20.21 0.82 -37.42
N ASN A 235 19.72 0.12 -38.42
CA ASN A 235 18.76 -0.96 -38.28
C ASN A 235 19.28 -2.13 -37.42
N SER A 236 20.54 -2.52 -37.58
CA SER A 236 21.17 -3.53 -36.72
C SER A 236 21.15 -3.13 -35.24
N ARG A 237 21.50 -1.87 -34.93
CA ARG A 237 21.49 -1.35 -33.55
C ARG A 237 20.07 -1.16 -33.01
N LEU A 238 19.17 -0.66 -33.84
CA LEU A 238 17.76 -0.50 -33.50
C LEU A 238 17.09 -1.86 -33.21
N GLY A 239 17.45 -2.91 -33.95
CA GLY A 239 16.98 -4.27 -33.70
C GLY A 239 17.35 -4.77 -32.29
N LEU A 240 18.57 -4.45 -31.82
CA LEU A 240 18.99 -4.75 -30.45
C LEU A 240 18.16 -3.97 -29.43
N VAL A 241 17.97 -2.67 -29.63
CA VAL A 241 17.13 -1.82 -28.76
C VAL A 241 15.71 -2.38 -28.65
N ILE A 242 15.08 -2.68 -29.78
CA ILE A 242 13.72 -3.23 -29.83
C ILE A 242 13.66 -4.56 -29.06
N THR A 243 14.64 -5.45 -29.28
CA THR A 243 14.66 -6.75 -28.60
C THR A 243 14.79 -6.59 -27.09
N THR A 244 15.72 -5.76 -26.63
CA THR A 244 15.91 -5.48 -25.20
C THR A 244 14.66 -4.83 -24.59
N LEU A 245 14.02 -3.88 -25.29
CA LEU A 245 12.77 -3.27 -24.86
C LEU A 245 11.63 -4.28 -24.71
N ARG A 246 11.54 -5.28 -25.60
CA ARG A 246 10.51 -6.33 -25.46
C ARG A 246 10.73 -7.14 -24.19
N VAL A 247 11.97 -7.60 -23.99
CA VAL A 247 12.33 -8.44 -22.83
C VAL A 247 12.09 -7.67 -21.53
N ILE A 248 12.52 -6.41 -21.46
CA ILE A 248 12.43 -5.63 -20.23
C ILE A 248 10.99 -5.23 -19.88
N ASN A 249 10.18 -4.87 -20.88
CA ASN A 249 8.78 -4.54 -20.64
C ASN A 249 7.94 -5.78 -20.30
N ALA A 250 8.29 -6.95 -20.83
CA ALA A 250 7.70 -8.23 -20.40
C ALA A 250 8.04 -8.53 -18.94
N LEU A 251 9.28 -8.28 -18.53
CA LEU A 251 9.72 -8.41 -17.15
C LEU A 251 8.98 -7.43 -16.22
N TYR A 252 8.82 -6.16 -16.63
CA TYR A 252 8.01 -5.19 -15.90
C TYR A 252 6.55 -5.64 -15.75
N ALA A 253 5.92 -6.09 -16.84
CA ALA A 253 4.54 -6.60 -16.77
C ALA A 253 4.40 -7.78 -15.81
N PHE A 254 5.37 -8.70 -15.81
CA PHE A 254 5.42 -9.82 -14.87
C PHE A 254 5.54 -9.34 -13.42
N VAL A 255 6.42 -8.40 -13.14
CA VAL A 255 6.60 -7.80 -11.81
C VAL A 255 5.32 -7.17 -11.30
N PHE A 256 4.65 -6.33 -12.08
CA PHE A 256 3.41 -5.68 -11.65
C PHE A 256 2.27 -6.70 -11.50
N THR A 257 2.30 -7.78 -12.27
CA THR A 257 1.38 -8.92 -12.06
C THR A 257 1.61 -9.59 -10.71
N MET A 258 2.88 -9.77 -10.29
CA MET A 258 3.19 -10.28 -8.94
C MET A 258 2.74 -9.32 -7.83
N VAL A 259 2.89 -8.00 -8.03
CA VAL A 259 2.33 -6.98 -7.13
C VAL A 259 0.81 -7.17 -7.00
N ILE A 260 0.07 -7.34 -8.11
CA ILE A 260 -1.38 -7.59 -8.07
C ILE A 260 -1.70 -8.83 -7.24
N VAL A 261 -1.03 -9.96 -7.51
CA VAL A 261 -1.26 -11.23 -6.79
C VAL A 261 -1.05 -11.07 -5.28
N VAL A 262 0.05 -10.43 -4.87
CA VAL A 262 0.37 -10.16 -3.45
C VAL A 262 -0.71 -9.32 -2.79
N ASN A 263 -1.20 -8.26 -3.45
CA ASN A 263 -2.25 -7.40 -2.91
C ASN A 263 -3.62 -8.08 -2.87
N LEU A 264 -3.96 -8.92 -3.84
CA LEU A 264 -5.18 -9.74 -3.80
C LEU A 264 -5.14 -10.76 -2.64
N GLY A 265 -3.96 -11.33 -2.36
CA GLY A 265 -3.72 -12.13 -1.15
C GLY A 265 -3.96 -11.32 0.13
N GLY A 266 -3.44 -10.09 0.20
CA GLY A 266 -3.66 -9.16 1.31
C GLY A 266 -5.14 -8.82 1.50
N LEU A 267 -5.87 -8.52 0.43
CA LEU A 267 -7.30 -8.26 0.45
C LEU A 267 -8.10 -9.47 0.95
N THR A 268 -7.75 -10.67 0.50
CA THR A 268 -8.40 -11.92 0.94
C THR A 268 -8.20 -12.14 2.45
N LEU A 269 -7.00 -11.87 2.97
CA LEU A 269 -6.74 -11.92 4.42
C LEU A 269 -7.56 -10.88 5.18
N LEU A 270 -7.68 -9.65 4.66
CA LEU A 270 -8.53 -8.61 5.27
C LEU A 270 -10.01 -9.00 5.28
N PHE A 271 -10.54 -9.58 4.20
CA PHE A 271 -11.92 -10.05 4.18
C PHE A 271 -12.15 -11.20 5.16
N THR A 272 -11.14 -12.07 5.35
CA THR A 272 -11.21 -13.14 6.34
C THR A 272 -11.22 -12.57 7.76
N LEU A 273 -10.35 -11.60 8.05
CA LEU A 273 -10.35 -10.87 9.33
C LEU A 273 -11.67 -10.15 9.58
N GLN A 274 -12.27 -9.52 8.56
CA GLN A 274 -13.57 -8.87 8.67
C GLN A 274 -14.67 -9.85 9.07
N ARG A 275 -14.68 -11.05 8.46
CA ARG A 275 -15.64 -12.09 8.82
C ARG A 275 -15.46 -12.52 10.27
N GLN A 276 -14.22 -12.66 10.74
CA GLN A 276 -13.92 -13.01 12.13
C GLN A 276 -14.33 -11.90 13.11
N ILE A 277 -14.05 -10.64 12.80
CA ILE A 277 -14.47 -9.50 13.62
C ILE A 277 -15.99 -9.44 13.69
N LYS A 278 -16.69 -9.57 12.55
CA LYS A 278 -18.15 -9.57 12.51
C LYS A 278 -18.75 -10.74 13.30
N PHE A 279 -18.12 -11.91 13.24
CA PHE A 279 -18.53 -13.07 14.03
C PHE A 279 -18.37 -12.81 15.54
N ASN A 280 -17.21 -12.30 15.97
CA ASN A 280 -16.96 -11.96 17.36
C ASN A 280 -17.89 -10.85 17.86
N MET A 281 -18.19 -9.85 17.03
CA MET A 281 -19.15 -8.79 17.36
C MET A 281 -20.57 -9.31 17.55
N ARG A 282 -21.00 -10.30 16.76
CA ARG A 282 -22.31 -10.94 16.95
C ARG A 282 -22.36 -11.70 18.26
N ARG A 283 -21.31 -12.49 18.55
CA ARG A 283 -21.21 -13.22 19.82
C ARG A 283 -21.27 -12.30 21.04
N LEU A 284 -20.60 -11.15 20.99
CA LEU A 284 -20.66 -10.13 22.03
C LEU A 284 -22.05 -9.48 22.21
N ALA A 285 -22.80 -9.37 21.12
CA ALA A 285 -24.17 -8.87 21.17
C ALA A 285 -25.12 -9.92 21.77
N ASP A 286 -24.91 -11.21 21.47
CA ASP A 286 -25.70 -12.31 22.01
C ASP A 286 -25.41 -12.55 23.50
N ASP A 287 -24.17 -12.35 23.96
CA ASP A 287 -23.76 -12.43 25.38
C ASP A 287 -24.30 -11.25 26.22
N HIS A 288 -24.94 -10.24 25.61
CA HIS A 288 -25.78 -9.30 26.36
C HIS A 288 -27.17 -9.92 26.53
N PRO A 289 -27.50 -10.49 27.72
CA PRO A 289 -28.89 -10.80 28.01
C PRO A 289 -29.65 -9.48 27.83
N ALA A 290 -30.59 -9.46 26.88
CA ALA A 290 -31.51 -8.35 26.71
C ALA A 290 -32.02 -8.06 28.12
N SER A 291 -31.59 -6.92 28.67
CA SER A 291 -31.79 -6.55 30.07
C SER A 291 -33.23 -6.93 30.40
N ALA A 292 -33.36 -7.99 31.21
CA ALA A 292 -34.65 -8.65 31.43
C ALA A 292 -35.66 -7.53 31.65
N PRO A 293 -36.78 -7.51 30.89
CA PRO A 293 -37.71 -6.40 30.92
C PRO A 293 -37.90 -6.08 32.38
N VAL A 294 -37.44 -4.89 32.78
CA VAL A 294 -37.51 -4.48 34.18
C VAL A 294 -39.00 -4.55 34.47
N PHE A 295 -39.40 -5.63 35.13
CA PHE A 295 -40.76 -5.84 35.56
C PHE A 295 -40.91 -4.71 36.55
N ARG A 296 -41.45 -3.57 36.08
CA ARG A 296 -41.86 -2.49 36.95
C ARG A 296 -42.76 -3.19 37.95
N PRO A 297 -42.36 -3.29 39.23
CA PRO A 297 -43.26 -3.83 40.23
C PRO A 297 -44.47 -2.91 40.16
N THR A 298 -45.62 -3.44 39.73
CA THR A 298 -46.89 -2.76 39.92
C THR A 298 -47.01 -2.62 41.42
N LEU A 299 -46.75 -1.41 41.94
CA LEU A 299 -46.91 -1.08 43.35
C LEU A 299 -48.29 -1.57 43.81
N PRO A 300 -48.37 -2.44 44.82
CA PRO A 300 -49.64 -2.71 45.48
C PRO A 300 -50.12 -1.41 46.09
N ILE A 301 -51.35 -1.03 45.77
CA ILE A 301 -52.07 0.04 46.45
C ILE A 301 -52.16 -0.35 47.94
N PRO A 302 -51.73 0.51 48.88
CA PRO A 302 -51.80 0.19 50.30
C PRO A 302 -53.25 0.34 50.78
N SER A 303 -53.87 -0.77 51.16
CA SER A 303 -55.00 -0.78 52.09
C SER A 303 -54.47 -1.17 53.47
N SER A 304 -54.65 -0.25 54.42
CA SER A 304 -54.50 -0.42 55.86
C SER A 304 -55.27 -1.62 56.39
N ASP A 305 -54.68 -2.34 57.36
CA ASP A 305 -55.26 -2.59 58.69
C ASP A 305 -54.39 -3.57 59.51
N ASP A 306 -53.81 -3.02 60.59
CA ASP A 306 -53.84 -3.46 61.99
C ASP A 306 -53.75 -4.96 62.41
N THR A 307 -52.69 -5.20 63.20
CA THR A 307 -52.76 -5.64 64.62
C THR A 307 -52.68 -7.16 65.01
N THR A 308 -51.79 -7.39 65.98
CA THR A 308 -51.69 -8.46 67.02
C THR A 308 -51.03 -9.83 66.78
N ALA A 309 -49.82 -9.96 67.37
CA ALA A 309 -49.39 -10.90 68.42
C ALA A 309 -49.50 -12.44 68.26
N SER A 310 -48.35 -13.12 68.48
CA SER A 310 -48.11 -14.15 69.53
C SER A 310 -47.33 -15.40 69.07
N SER A 311 -46.26 -15.72 69.83
CA SER A 311 -45.67 -17.05 70.19
C SER A 311 -45.24 -18.00 69.05
N THR A 312 -44.14 -18.77 69.08
CA THR A 312 -43.32 -19.37 70.15
C THR A 312 -42.05 -19.98 69.50
N ASP A 313 -40.96 -20.04 70.27
CA ASP A 313 -39.65 -20.74 70.09
C ASP A 313 -39.74 -22.28 69.81
N PRO A 314 -38.63 -23.07 69.74
CA PRO A 314 -37.21 -22.86 69.33
C PRO A 314 -36.70 -23.99 68.37
N VAL A 315 -35.41 -24.01 67.96
CA VAL A 315 -34.51 -25.21 67.94
C VAL A 315 -33.08 -24.87 67.45
N LEU A 316 -32.14 -25.59 68.09
CA LEU A 316 -30.67 -25.57 68.20
C LEU A 316 -29.75 -25.44 66.95
N CYS A 317 -28.61 -24.75 67.23
CA CYS A 317 -27.17 -24.83 66.86
C CYS A 317 -26.59 -26.18 66.30
N PRO A 318 -25.26 -26.35 65.92
CA PRO A 318 -24.04 -25.55 66.24
C PRO A 318 -22.86 -25.52 65.20
N PHE A 319 -21.71 -24.93 65.65
CA PHE A 319 -20.29 -24.95 65.18
C PHE A 319 -19.82 -23.80 64.24
N SER A 320 -19.00 -22.84 64.71
CA SER A 320 -17.52 -22.86 65.01
C SER A 320 -16.67 -22.65 63.74
N ALA A 321 -15.54 -21.95 63.69
CA ALA A 321 -14.69 -21.25 64.66
C ALA A 321 -13.82 -20.21 63.92
N SER A 322 -13.20 -19.37 64.73
CA SER A 322 -12.22 -18.31 64.44
C SER A 322 -10.99 -18.75 63.63
N ALA A 323 -10.46 -17.85 62.78
CA ALA A 323 -9.02 -17.68 62.59
C ALA A 323 -8.71 -16.26 62.06
N ARG A 324 -8.32 -15.37 62.99
CA ARG A 324 -7.46 -14.22 62.72
C ARG A 324 -6.03 -14.75 62.53
N VAL A 325 -5.37 -14.36 61.45
CA VAL A 325 -3.91 -14.35 61.33
C VAL A 325 -3.51 -13.01 60.75
N ASP A 326 -2.80 -12.22 61.56
CA ASP A 326 -1.91 -11.14 61.12
C ASP A 326 -0.63 -11.77 60.57
N GLU A 327 -0.18 -11.40 59.36
CA GLU A 327 1.25 -11.37 59.06
C GLU A 327 1.61 -10.47 57.86
N LYS A 328 2.24 -9.33 58.20
CA LYS A 328 3.50 -8.76 57.68
C LYS A 328 3.91 -9.03 56.22
N GLY A 329 4.20 -7.94 55.51
CA GLY A 329 4.49 -7.93 54.08
C GLY A 329 5.88 -8.35 53.61
N ALA A 330 5.95 -8.57 52.30
CA ALA A 330 7.09 -8.34 51.41
C ALA A 330 6.53 -8.32 49.97
N GLY A 331 7.07 -7.45 49.12
CA GLY A 331 6.43 -6.96 47.90
C GLY A 331 6.05 -8.02 46.86
N ASN A 332 4.77 -8.03 46.49
CA ASN A 332 4.30 -8.65 45.26
C ASN A 332 4.68 -7.75 44.06
N PRO A 333 5.31 -8.28 43.00
CA PRO A 333 5.51 -7.54 41.76
C PRO A 333 4.15 -7.19 41.14
N PRO A 334 4.04 -6.07 40.40
CA PRO A 334 2.76 -5.64 39.84
C PRO A 334 2.19 -6.74 38.94
N ALA A 335 0.93 -7.08 39.21
CA ALA A 335 0.16 -8.07 38.48
C ALA A 335 0.35 -7.85 36.97
N LYS A 336 0.99 -8.83 36.32
CA LYS A 336 1.00 -8.99 34.86
C LYS A 336 -0.46 -9.01 34.42
N GLN A 337 -0.94 -7.92 33.83
CA GLN A 337 -2.15 -7.94 33.00
C GLN A 337 -1.83 -8.82 31.79
N VAL A 338 -2.04 -10.13 31.97
CA VAL A 338 -2.15 -11.05 30.85
C VAL A 338 -3.44 -10.65 30.16
N ILE A 339 -3.32 -9.98 29.00
CA ILE A 339 -4.42 -9.81 28.06
C ILE A 339 -4.76 -11.21 27.56
N PHE A 340 -5.58 -11.89 28.34
CA PHE A 340 -6.18 -13.15 27.96
C PHE A 340 -7.24 -12.79 26.94
N VAL A 341 -6.85 -12.72 25.66
CA VAL A 341 -7.79 -12.98 24.58
C VAL A 341 -8.20 -14.43 24.76
N ARG A 342 -9.16 -14.66 25.66
CA ARG A 342 -9.79 -15.95 25.90
C ARG A 342 -10.57 -16.25 24.64
N SER A 343 -9.89 -16.84 23.65
CA SER A 343 -10.59 -17.61 22.63
C SER A 343 -11.22 -18.76 23.39
N VAL A 344 -12.47 -18.57 23.81
CA VAL A 344 -13.30 -19.65 24.34
C VAL A 344 -13.45 -20.63 23.19
N GLU A 345 -12.58 -21.63 23.23
CA GLU A 345 -12.57 -22.81 22.39
C GLU A 345 -14.00 -23.35 22.40
N GLN A 346 -14.60 -23.47 21.21
CA GLN A 346 -15.95 -24.01 21.04
C GLN A 346 -15.97 -25.40 21.66
N ARG A 347 -16.47 -25.49 22.89
CA ARG A 347 -16.93 -26.74 23.45
C ARG A 347 -18.15 -27.11 22.61
N LEU A 348 -17.95 -28.05 21.69
CA LEU A 348 -19.01 -28.70 20.95
C LEU A 348 -19.93 -29.33 22.01
N GLU A 349 -21.02 -28.64 22.37
CA GLU A 349 -22.04 -29.21 23.23
C GLU A 349 -22.61 -30.42 22.50
N GLY A 350 -22.40 -31.59 23.10
CA GLY A 350 -22.86 -32.87 22.57
C GLY A 350 -24.39 -32.92 22.51
N PRO A 351 -24.95 -33.81 21.67
CA PRO A 351 -26.38 -33.92 21.46
C PRO A 351 -27.04 -34.53 22.71
N GLY A 352 -27.67 -33.69 23.53
CA GLY A 352 -28.63 -34.13 24.54
C GLY A 352 -30.00 -34.36 23.88
N PRO A 353 -30.62 -35.54 24.01
CA PRO A 353 -31.96 -35.79 23.50
C PRO A 353 -32.99 -35.21 24.47
N GLY A 354 -33.55 -34.04 24.14
CA GLY A 354 -34.65 -33.41 24.87
C GLY A 354 -35.77 -32.96 23.91
N PRO A 355 -37.05 -33.01 24.31
CA PRO A 355 -38.18 -32.89 23.40
C PRO A 355 -38.50 -31.43 23.06
N LEU A 356 -38.51 -31.16 21.75
CA LEU A 356 -39.35 -30.24 20.98
C LEU A 356 -40.12 -29.15 21.75
N ASP A 357 -39.50 -27.97 21.85
CA ASP A 357 -40.21 -26.69 21.74
C ASP A 357 -39.41 -25.77 20.81
N VAL A 358 -39.88 -25.68 19.56
CA VAL A 358 -39.20 -24.96 18.46
C VAL A 358 -39.50 -23.47 18.60
N ALA A 359 -38.82 -22.81 19.53
CA ALA A 359 -38.74 -21.35 19.54
C ALA A 359 -37.83 -20.92 18.36
N GLN A 360 -38.44 -20.39 17.30
CA GLN A 360 -37.72 -19.83 16.16
C GLN A 360 -36.74 -18.75 16.65
N PRO A 361 -35.42 -18.89 16.41
CA PRO A 361 -34.46 -17.86 16.77
C PRO A 361 -34.75 -16.60 15.94
N LEU A 362 -35.20 -15.54 16.61
CA LEU A 362 -35.36 -14.22 16.00
C LEU A 362 -34.03 -13.80 15.33
N PRO A 363 -34.07 -13.24 14.10
CA PRO A 363 -32.87 -12.80 13.41
C PRO A 363 -32.19 -11.68 14.21
N SER A 364 -31.10 -12.01 14.90
CA SER A 364 -30.30 -11.04 15.66
C SER A 364 -29.70 -10.01 14.68
N LYS A 365 -30.22 -8.79 14.76
CA LYS A 365 -29.79 -7.64 13.96
C LYS A 365 -28.49 -7.15 14.57
N GLY A 366 -27.36 -7.46 13.94
CA GLY A 366 -26.04 -7.10 14.47
C GLY A 366 -25.90 -5.59 14.71
N LEU A 367 -25.17 -5.22 15.76
CA LEU A 367 -24.96 -3.83 16.19
C LEU A 367 -24.44 -2.95 15.03
N SER A 368 -25.14 -1.85 14.76
CA SER A 368 -24.74 -0.86 13.75
C SER A 368 -23.56 0.01 14.24
N VAL A 369 -22.84 0.64 13.31
CA VAL A 369 -21.73 1.57 13.68
C VAL A 369 -22.22 2.73 14.54
N GLY A 370 -23.44 3.20 14.29
CA GLY A 370 -24.08 4.23 15.09
C GLY A 370 -24.29 3.75 16.53
N GLU A 371 -24.77 2.53 16.71
CA GLU A 371 -24.97 1.92 18.04
C GLU A 371 -23.64 1.67 18.77
N LEU A 372 -22.58 1.24 18.07
CA LEU A 372 -21.25 1.13 18.67
C LEU A 372 -20.68 2.48 19.09
N ARG A 373 -20.93 3.51 18.29
CA ARG A 373 -20.51 4.88 18.63
C ARG A 373 -21.29 5.39 19.83
N HIS A 374 -22.59 5.16 19.88
CA HIS A 374 -23.41 5.49 21.05
C HIS A 374 -22.95 4.70 22.28
N ALA A 375 -22.73 3.39 22.18
CA ALA A 375 -22.22 2.57 23.29
C ALA A 375 -20.82 3.00 23.78
N ALA A 376 -19.99 3.54 22.88
CA ALA A 376 -18.69 4.12 23.25
C ALA A 376 -18.82 5.50 23.92
N GLU A 377 -19.86 6.26 23.58
CA GLU A 377 -20.15 7.60 24.11
C GLU A 377 -21.02 7.55 25.39
N ASP A 378 -21.81 6.49 25.62
CA ASP A 378 -22.78 6.41 26.72
C ASP A 378 -22.07 6.13 28.05
N GLU A 379 -21.94 7.20 28.85
CA GLU A 379 -21.18 7.18 30.10
C GLU A 379 -21.96 6.56 31.28
N ALA A 380 -23.28 6.40 31.13
CA ALA A 380 -24.18 6.12 32.24
C ALA A 380 -24.42 4.62 32.52
N THR A 381 -24.24 3.72 31.56
CA THR A 381 -24.72 2.33 31.67
C THR A 381 -23.75 1.24 31.22
N ALA A 382 -22.84 1.52 30.27
CA ALA A 382 -21.88 0.53 29.79
C ALA A 382 -20.68 0.35 30.75
N SER A 383 -20.25 -0.89 30.97
CA SER A 383 -19.05 -1.14 31.78
C SER A 383 -17.80 -0.52 31.11
N ALA A 384 -16.83 -0.04 31.90
CA ALA A 384 -15.61 0.56 31.35
C ALA A 384 -14.88 -0.36 30.36
N ALA A 385 -14.97 -1.68 30.56
CA ALA A 385 -14.44 -2.70 29.65
C ALA A 385 -15.13 -2.70 28.28
N GLN A 386 -16.47 -2.57 28.25
CA GLN A 386 -17.24 -2.50 27.00
C GLN A 386 -16.89 -1.25 26.19
N ARG A 387 -16.69 -0.10 26.85
CA ARG A 387 -16.26 1.13 26.15
C ARG A 387 -14.89 0.95 25.51
N GLN A 388 -13.94 0.38 26.24
CA GLN A 388 -12.60 0.11 25.69
C GLN A 388 -12.68 -0.83 24.48
N GLN A 389 -13.53 -1.87 24.56
CA GLN A 389 -13.73 -2.79 23.46
C GLN A 389 -14.40 -2.13 22.24
N ALA A 390 -15.42 -1.30 22.44
CA ALA A 390 -16.07 -0.54 21.38
C ALA A 390 -15.10 0.44 20.69
N GLN A 391 -14.26 1.14 21.48
CA GLN A 391 -13.22 2.03 20.96
C GLN A 391 -12.17 1.27 20.15
N GLN A 392 -11.74 0.09 20.61
CA GLN A 392 -10.82 -0.77 19.87
C GLN A 392 -11.43 -1.23 18.53
N LEU A 393 -12.71 -1.61 18.52
CA LEU A 393 -13.41 -2.01 17.29
C LEU A 393 -13.55 -0.86 16.29
N LEU A 394 -13.83 0.36 16.76
CA LEU A 394 -13.87 1.55 15.90
C LEU A 394 -12.49 1.87 15.32
N ALA A 395 -11.43 1.78 16.13
CA ALA A 395 -10.06 1.97 15.66
C ALA A 395 -9.67 0.92 14.60
N LEU A 396 -10.00 -0.34 14.85
CA LEU A 396 -9.75 -1.44 13.92
C LEU A 396 -10.49 -1.26 12.60
N LYS A 397 -11.75 -0.82 12.65
CA LYS A 397 -12.56 -0.56 11.45
C LYS A 397 -12.00 0.59 10.61
N LYS A 398 -11.47 1.64 11.26
CA LYS A 398 -10.80 2.74 10.54
C LYS A 398 -9.55 2.23 9.82
N VAL A 399 -8.66 1.55 10.54
CA VAL A 399 -7.42 0.99 9.98
C VAL A 399 -7.73 0.04 8.82
N GLN A 400 -8.77 -0.79 8.96
CA GLN A 400 -9.21 -1.70 7.90
C GLN A 400 -9.59 -0.96 6.61
N TRP A 401 -10.34 0.15 6.70
CA TRP A 401 -10.72 0.94 5.54
C TRP A 401 -9.50 1.59 4.89
N ASP A 402 -8.59 2.16 5.70
CA ASP A 402 -7.37 2.78 5.20
C ASP A 402 -6.51 1.76 4.43
N VAL A 403 -6.34 0.54 4.98
CA VAL A 403 -5.59 -0.54 4.30
C VAL A 403 -6.33 -1.01 3.05
N LEU A 404 -7.66 -1.15 3.07
CA LEU A 404 -8.43 -1.58 1.90
C LEU A 404 -8.33 -0.58 0.74
N VAL A 405 -8.44 0.72 1.04
CA VAL A 405 -8.28 1.79 0.04
C VAL A 405 -6.86 1.78 -0.53
N LEU A 406 -5.84 1.63 0.33
CA LEU A 406 -4.44 1.57 -0.11
C LEU A 406 -4.18 0.36 -1.02
N LEU A 407 -4.56 -0.85 -0.60
CA LEU A 407 -4.37 -2.07 -1.41
C LEU A 407 -5.15 -1.98 -2.73
N GLY A 408 -6.37 -1.44 -2.70
CA GLY A 408 -7.17 -1.21 -3.91
C GLY A 408 -6.47 -0.25 -4.88
N ALA A 409 -5.95 0.87 -4.39
CA ALA A 409 -5.21 1.83 -5.21
C ALA A 409 -3.94 1.21 -5.82
N ILE A 410 -3.18 0.44 -5.04
CA ILE A 410 -1.98 -0.27 -5.53
C ILE A 410 -2.35 -1.26 -6.64
N VAL A 411 -3.44 -2.03 -6.48
CA VAL A 411 -3.90 -2.98 -7.51
C VAL A 411 -4.27 -2.24 -8.79
N VAL A 412 -5.00 -1.13 -8.70
CA VAL A 412 -5.37 -0.33 -9.88
C VAL A 412 -4.13 0.18 -10.60
N ILE A 413 -3.19 0.81 -9.90
CA ILE A 413 -1.95 1.31 -10.51
C ILE A 413 -1.16 0.16 -11.14
N ALA A 414 -0.98 -0.96 -10.43
CA ALA A 414 -0.26 -2.12 -10.93
C ALA A 414 -0.93 -2.77 -12.16
N LEU A 415 -2.27 -2.74 -12.26
CA LEU A 415 -3.00 -3.19 -13.45
C LEU A 415 -2.65 -2.33 -14.67
N PHE A 416 -2.64 -1.01 -14.52
CA PHE A 416 -2.22 -0.13 -15.61
C PHE A 416 -0.75 -0.30 -15.96
N CYS A 417 0.14 -0.42 -14.97
CA CYS A 417 1.55 -0.70 -15.22
C CYS A 417 1.75 -2.01 -15.98
N SER A 418 1.03 -3.07 -15.59
CA SER A 418 1.09 -4.37 -16.27
C SER A 418 0.56 -4.29 -17.69
N ALA A 419 -0.57 -3.61 -17.91
CA ALA A 419 -1.17 -3.42 -19.23
C ALA A 419 -0.25 -2.61 -20.18
N ILE A 420 0.32 -1.50 -19.72
CA ILE A 420 1.27 -0.71 -20.51
C ILE A 420 2.56 -1.47 -20.76
N GLY A 421 3.11 -2.16 -19.74
CA GLY A 421 4.27 -3.02 -19.91
C GLY A 421 4.04 -4.11 -20.95
N LEU A 422 2.87 -4.76 -20.94
CA LEU A 422 2.52 -5.78 -21.92
C LEU A 422 2.35 -5.18 -23.33
N TRP A 423 1.73 -4.02 -23.44
CA TRP A 423 1.59 -3.30 -24.73
C TRP A 423 2.97 -2.94 -25.32
N LEU A 424 3.87 -2.43 -24.49
CA LEU A 424 5.26 -2.11 -24.86
C LEU A 424 6.07 -3.39 -25.18
N ALA A 425 5.80 -4.50 -24.52
CA ALA A 425 6.46 -5.78 -24.79
C ALA A 425 6.03 -6.38 -26.14
N ILE A 426 4.74 -6.32 -26.47
CA ILE A 426 4.20 -6.85 -27.72
C ILE A 426 4.62 -5.96 -28.90
N SER A 427 4.50 -4.64 -28.73
CA SER A 427 4.55 -3.69 -29.84
C SER A 427 5.30 -2.39 -29.51
N PRO A 428 6.59 -2.47 -29.11
CA PRO A 428 7.36 -1.29 -28.64
C PRO A 428 7.44 -0.18 -29.68
N THR A 429 7.45 -0.54 -30.97
CA THR A 429 7.53 0.42 -32.08
C THR A 429 6.20 1.09 -32.41
N SER A 430 5.06 0.47 -32.09
CA SER A 430 3.75 1.08 -32.35
C SER A 430 3.52 2.34 -31.51
N VAL A 431 4.14 2.39 -30.33
CA VAL A 431 4.07 3.53 -29.42
C VAL A 431 4.63 4.78 -30.08
N TYR A 432 5.73 4.65 -30.81
CA TYR A 432 6.38 5.74 -31.54
C TYR A 432 5.71 6.05 -32.89
N ALA A 433 4.62 5.40 -33.29
CA ALA A 433 3.99 5.71 -34.57
C ALA A 433 3.22 7.05 -34.55
N ARG A 434 2.72 7.45 -33.37
CA ARG A 434 1.94 8.67 -33.18
C ARG A 434 2.31 9.31 -31.84
N TRP A 435 2.32 10.64 -31.78
CA TRP A 435 2.60 11.34 -30.52
C TRP A 435 1.64 10.93 -29.39
N ALA A 436 0.34 10.80 -29.70
CA ALA A 436 -0.66 10.41 -28.71
C ALA A 436 -0.37 9.05 -28.06
N THR A 437 0.15 8.08 -28.82
CA THR A 437 0.51 6.76 -28.28
C THR A 437 1.78 6.83 -27.45
N THR A 438 2.78 7.61 -27.87
CA THR A 438 3.99 7.91 -27.07
C THR A 438 3.60 8.52 -25.73
N GLU A 439 2.72 9.52 -25.77
CA GLU A 439 2.30 10.23 -24.57
C GLU A 439 1.54 9.32 -23.60
N VAL A 440 0.59 8.51 -24.09
CA VAL A 440 -0.13 7.56 -23.23
C VAL A 440 0.83 6.52 -22.64
N ALA A 441 1.71 5.93 -23.44
CA ALA A 441 2.60 4.86 -22.98
C ALA A 441 3.58 5.34 -21.89
N TYR A 442 4.06 6.58 -21.98
CA TYR A 442 5.10 7.08 -21.09
C TYR A 442 4.57 7.96 -19.95
N PHE A 443 3.41 8.61 -20.10
CA PHE A 443 2.91 9.54 -19.08
C PHE A 443 1.68 9.08 -18.31
N LEU A 444 0.86 8.15 -18.84
CA LEU A 444 -0.35 7.70 -18.14
C LEU A 444 -0.03 7.13 -16.75
N VAL A 445 0.98 6.25 -16.67
CA VAL A 445 1.41 5.64 -15.41
C VAL A 445 2.00 6.67 -14.44
N PRO A 446 2.96 7.53 -14.84
CA PRO A 446 3.42 8.64 -13.98
C PRO A 446 2.29 9.55 -13.47
N TRP A 447 1.31 9.91 -14.31
CA TRP A 447 0.15 10.71 -13.87
C TRP A 447 -0.61 10.02 -12.74
N MET A 448 -1.03 8.77 -12.93
CA MET A 448 -1.78 8.03 -11.92
C MET A 448 -0.95 7.79 -10.66
N PHE A 449 0.33 7.49 -10.82
CA PHE A 449 1.24 7.20 -9.72
C PHE A 449 1.46 8.44 -8.85
N VAL A 450 1.87 9.57 -9.44
CA VAL A 450 2.17 10.79 -8.67
C VAL A 450 0.89 11.31 -7.99
N ILE A 451 -0.24 11.38 -8.70
CA ILE A 451 -1.53 11.77 -8.07
C ILE A 451 -1.89 10.82 -6.92
N GLY A 452 -1.77 9.51 -7.14
CA GLY A 452 -2.10 8.51 -6.12
C GLY A 452 -1.22 8.63 -4.87
N VAL A 453 0.09 8.80 -5.06
CA VAL A 453 1.06 9.00 -3.98
C VAL A 453 0.82 10.32 -3.25
N ASP A 454 0.56 11.40 -3.97
CA ASP A 454 0.29 12.72 -3.40
C ASP A 454 -0.97 12.70 -2.53
N VAL A 455 -2.06 12.10 -3.01
CA VAL A 455 -3.30 11.93 -2.24
C VAL A 455 -3.03 11.07 -1.00
N ALA A 456 -2.34 9.94 -1.15
CA ALA A 456 -2.02 9.05 -0.03
C ALA A 456 -1.16 9.75 1.03
N LEU A 457 -0.10 10.45 0.64
CA LEU A 457 0.77 11.22 1.53
C LEU A 457 0.00 12.33 2.25
N THR A 458 -0.86 13.04 1.53
CA THR A 458 -1.70 14.10 2.11
C THR A 458 -2.62 13.53 3.19
N LEU A 459 -3.33 12.44 2.89
CA LEU A 459 -4.23 11.80 3.85
C LEU A 459 -3.48 11.22 5.06
N LEU A 460 -2.33 10.60 4.84
CA LEU A 460 -1.48 10.06 5.91
C LEU A 460 -0.93 11.19 6.80
N LEU A 461 -0.44 12.28 6.20
CA LEU A 461 0.06 13.44 6.91
C LEU A 461 -1.05 14.10 7.74
N LEU A 462 -2.23 14.32 7.15
CA LEU A 462 -3.40 14.87 7.86
C LEU A 462 -3.81 13.96 9.02
N ASN A 463 -3.82 12.64 8.83
CA ASN A 463 -4.12 11.68 9.88
C ASN A 463 -3.13 11.80 11.05
N VAL A 464 -1.82 11.84 10.78
CA VAL A 464 -0.81 11.93 11.84
C VAL A 464 -0.83 13.30 12.53
N VAL A 465 -0.95 14.40 11.77
CA VAL A 465 -1.05 15.76 12.34
C VAL A 465 -2.28 15.91 13.23
N ARG A 466 -3.41 15.29 12.87
CA ARG A 466 -4.61 15.28 13.71
C ARG A 466 -4.39 14.64 15.07
N HIS A 467 -3.48 13.66 15.18
CA HIS A 467 -3.09 13.08 16.47
C HIS A 467 -2.17 13.99 17.29
N PHE A 468 -1.47 14.93 16.65
CA PHE A 468 -0.60 15.88 17.32
C PHE A 468 -1.27 17.18 17.73
N ALA A 469 -2.32 17.59 17.03
CA ALA A 469 -3.02 18.84 17.30
C ALA A 469 -3.55 18.83 18.75
N PRO A 470 -3.10 19.78 19.61
CA PRO A 470 -3.68 19.94 20.93
C PRO A 470 -5.19 20.13 20.77
N THR A 471 -5.97 19.50 21.65
CA THR A 471 -7.45 19.52 21.61
C THR A 471 -8.05 20.93 21.61
N ASN A 472 -7.28 21.93 22.05
CA ASN A 472 -7.69 23.32 22.11
C ASN A 472 -7.23 24.18 20.91
N SER A 473 -6.46 23.61 19.98
CA SER A 473 -5.90 24.35 18.85
C SER A 473 -6.98 24.70 17.81
N PHE A 474 -6.81 25.83 17.12
CA PHE A 474 -7.65 26.24 15.99
C PHE A 474 -7.77 25.12 14.93
N LEU A 475 -6.69 24.39 14.71
CA LEU A 475 -6.62 23.21 13.84
C LEU A 475 -7.63 22.12 14.23
N ALA A 476 -7.80 21.85 15.53
CA ALA A 476 -8.81 20.90 16.01
C ALA A 476 -10.25 21.37 15.69
N ARG A 477 -10.51 22.69 15.76
CA ARG A 477 -11.81 23.27 15.38
C ARG A 477 -12.07 23.17 13.88
N VAL A 478 -11.08 23.49 13.06
CA VAL A 478 -11.17 23.40 11.59
C VAL A 478 -11.37 21.96 11.14
N LEU A 479 -10.72 21.00 11.80
CA LEU A 479 -10.86 19.57 11.51
C LEU A 479 -12.14 18.94 12.10
N GLY A 480 -13.08 19.74 12.60
CA GLY A 480 -14.36 19.26 13.10
C GLY A 480 -14.28 18.46 14.41
N GLN A 481 -13.18 18.55 15.17
CA GLN A 481 -13.12 18.06 16.56
C GLN A 481 -13.78 19.07 17.50
N GLY A 482 -15.06 19.36 17.25
CA GLY A 482 -15.87 20.23 18.09
C GLY A 482 -15.97 19.68 19.51
N SER A 483 -15.82 20.59 20.47
CA SER A 483 -15.83 20.43 21.93
C SER A 483 -17.02 19.65 22.50
N LYS A 484 -17.08 18.32 22.31
CA LYS A 484 -17.98 17.43 23.05
C LYS A 484 -17.18 16.47 23.92
N ASN A 485 -17.22 16.78 25.22
CA ASN A 485 -16.86 16.03 26.41
C ASN A 485 -15.52 15.25 26.44
N ARG A 486 -14.60 15.88 27.18
CA ARG A 486 -13.34 15.36 27.71
C ARG A 486 -13.60 14.29 28.78
N ARG A 487 -13.06 13.09 28.56
CA ARG A 487 -12.26 12.25 29.51
C ARG A 487 -12.24 10.82 28.98
N GLY A 488 -11.38 10.53 28.01
CA GLY A 488 -11.22 9.18 27.47
C GLY A 488 -9.90 9.04 26.74
N ALA A 489 -9.09 8.08 27.18
CA ALA A 489 -7.71 7.88 26.79
C ALA A 489 -7.52 7.74 25.27
N SER A 490 -6.45 8.36 24.77
CA SER A 490 -5.97 8.26 23.39
C SER A 490 -5.45 6.84 23.10
N ALA A 491 -6.33 5.92 22.73
CA ALA A 491 -6.00 4.53 22.39
C ALA A 491 -5.94 4.24 20.88
N SER A 492 -6.01 5.26 20.02
CA SER A 492 -5.86 5.08 18.56
C SER A 492 -4.52 5.59 18.10
N GLY A 493 -3.57 4.69 17.92
CA GLY A 493 -2.36 4.98 17.15
C GLY A 493 -1.42 3.80 17.12
N LEU A 494 -1.44 3.06 16.00
CA LEU A 494 -0.47 2.03 15.62
C LEU A 494 -0.48 0.75 16.48
N LEU A 495 -1.64 0.08 16.56
CA LEU A 495 -1.76 -1.25 17.17
C LEU A 495 -0.72 -2.25 16.65
N ALA A 496 -0.35 -2.19 15.36
CA ALA A 496 0.65 -3.10 14.81
C ALA A 496 2.04 -2.93 15.45
N SER A 497 2.52 -1.70 15.69
CA SER A 497 3.86 -1.51 16.28
C SER A 497 3.88 -1.81 17.78
N ASP A 498 2.88 -1.34 18.53
CA ASP A 498 2.82 -1.55 19.98
C ASP A 498 2.55 -3.01 20.35
N GLU A 499 1.67 -3.69 19.61
CA GLU A 499 1.48 -5.14 19.80
C GLU A 499 2.76 -5.90 19.46
N LEU A 500 3.45 -5.55 18.38
CA LEU A 500 4.71 -6.20 18.03
C LEU A 500 5.76 -6.05 19.14
N ASP A 501 5.93 -4.86 19.71
CA ASP A 501 6.90 -4.64 20.78
C ASP A 501 6.51 -5.38 22.06
N SER A 502 5.22 -5.40 22.42
CA SER A 502 4.74 -6.19 23.57
C SER A 502 4.95 -7.70 23.40
N LEU A 503 4.77 -8.22 22.18
CA LEU A 503 4.94 -9.64 21.86
C LEU A 503 6.43 -10.02 21.85
N THR A 504 7.30 -9.11 21.42
CA THR A 504 8.75 -9.35 21.43
C THR A 504 9.27 -9.42 22.87
N MET A 505 8.81 -8.50 23.74
CA MET A 505 9.15 -8.48 25.17
C MET A 505 8.68 -9.73 25.90
N ALA A 506 7.45 -10.20 25.62
CA ALA A 506 6.91 -11.41 26.23
C ALA A 506 7.72 -12.68 25.85
N SER A 507 8.17 -12.79 24.60
CA SER A 507 9.03 -13.90 24.15
C SER A 507 10.41 -13.87 24.82
N SER A 508 11.02 -12.69 24.97
CA SER A 508 12.35 -12.57 25.59
C SER A 508 12.33 -12.93 27.08
N ALA A 509 11.20 -12.74 27.76
CA ALA A 509 11.04 -13.12 29.16
C ALA A 509 10.81 -14.63 29.36
N ALA A 510 10.23 -15.31 28.37
CA ALA A 510 10.02 -16.76 28.42
C ALA A 510 11.31 -17.56 28.18
N ASP A 511 12.21 -17.07 27.33
CA ASP A 511 13.52 -17.71 27.06
C ASP A 511 14.53 -17.51 28.23
N GLN A 512 14.18 -16.81 29.32
CA GLN A 512 15.06 -16.54 30.47
C GLN A 512 14.70 -17.31 31.76
N GLN A 513 13.72 -18.22 31.73
CA GLN A 513 13.49 -19.14 32.84
C GLN A 513 14.25 -20.45 32.58
N PRO A 514 15.23 -20.82 33.46
CA PRO A 514 16.05 -22.03 33.30
C PRO A 514 15.26 -23.33 33.50
#